data_AF-A0A6C8YZW2-F1
#
_entry.id   AF-A0A6C8YZW2-F1
#
_cell.length_a   1.000
_cell.length_b   1.000
_cell.length_c   1.000
_cell.angle_alpha   90.00
_cell.angle_beta   90.00
_cell.angle_gamma   90.00
#
_symmetry.space_group_name_H-M   'P 1'
#
loop_
_entity.id
_entity.type
_entity.pdbx_description
1 polymer ?
#
loop_
_entity_poly.entity_id
_entity_poly.type
_entity_poly.pdbx_seq_one_letter_code
_entity_poly.pdbx_strand_id
1 'polypeptide(L)'
;SIGDRSITGMVVRDQYVGRYQVPVADCAVTASALIPVDGKPMTGEAMSMGERTPVALINPAASARLAVAEAITNIAGANIAKLSDITLSANWMAACGEDKEDQALFDAVY
;
A
#
# COMPACT_ATOMS: atom_id res chain seq x y z
N SER A 1 14.10 -10.74 -10.92
CA SER A 1 13.49 -9.40 -10.90
C SER A 1 13.97 -8.61 -12.10
N ILE A 2 13.09 -7.79 -12.69
CA ILE A 2 13.41 -6.87 -13.79
C ILE A 2 13.67 -5.43 -13.32
N GLY A 3 13.37 -5.11 -12.06
CA GLY A 3 13.59 -3.79 -11.45
C GLY A 3 14.63 -3.83 -10.31
N ASP A 4 15.42 -2.77 -10.22
CA ASP A 4 16.35 -2.53 -9.10
C ASP A 4 15.57 -2.40 -7.77
N ARG A 5 16.13 -2.94 -6.69
CA ARG A 5 15.54 -2.94 -5.34
C ARG A 5 16.55 -2.69 -4.23
N SER A 6 17.72 -2.16 -4.57
CA SER A 6 18.80 -1.89 -3.61
C SER A 6 19.46 -0.54 -3.80
N ILE A 7 19.24 0.12 -4.94
CA ILE A 7 19.70 1.49 -5.17
C ILE A 7 19.20 2.39 -4.04
N THR A 8 20.04 3.36 -3.66
CA THR A 8 20.03 4.17 -2.41
C THR A 8 20.69 3.53 -1.19
N GLY A 9 20.74 2.20 -1.08
CA GLY A 9 21.23 1.51 0.13
C GLY A 9 20.28 1.64 1.34
N MET A 10 19.08 2.19 1.14
CA MET A 10 18.10 2.43 2.22
C MET A 10 16.90 1.47 2.17
N VAL A 11 16.89 0.48 1.27
CA VAL A 11 15.81 -0.51 1.19
C VAL A 11 15.96 -1.51 2.34
N VAL A 12 15.03 -1.48 3.29
CA VAL A 12 15.00 -2.39 4.45
C VAL A 12 14.15 -3.61 4.14
N ARG A 13 13.01 -3.43 3.46
CA ARG A 13 12.13 -4.50 3.02
C ARG A 13 11.70 -4.33 1.57
N ASP A 14 12.12 -5.26 0.73
CA ASP A 14 11.61 -5.47 -0.63
C ASP A 14 10.58 -6.62 -0.66
N GLN A 15 10.09 -6.97 -1.85
CA GLN A 15 9.05 -7.99 -2.00
C GLN A 15 9.52 -9.39 -1.58
N TYR A 16 10.83 -9.67 -1.59
CA TYR A 16 11.41 -11.00 -1.44
C TYR A 16 11.72 -11.35 0.02
N VAL A 17 11.11 -12.41 0.54
CA VAL A 17 11.17 -12.78 1.97
C VAL A 17 12.01 -14.03 2.20
N GLY A 18 12.83 -13.96 3.25
CA GLY A 18 13.54 -15.11 3.83
C GLY A 18 14.65 -15.68 2.94
N ARG A 19 15.23 -16.81 3.38
CA ARG A 19 16.36 -17.45 2.69
C ARG A 19 16.06 -17.86 1.26
N TYR A 20 14.80 -18.14 0.98
CA TYR A 20 14.34 -18.61 -0.33
C TYR A 20 13.90 -17.49 -1.26
N GLN A 21 13.89 -16.24 -0.77
CA GLN A 21 13.58 -15.08 -1.60
C GLN A 21 12.24 -15.29 -2.31
N VAL A 22 11.19 -15.57 -1.54
CA VAL A 22 9.84 -15.74 -2.10
C VAL A 22 9.17 -14.36 -2.13
N PRO A 23 8.63 -13.89 -3.27
CA PRO A 23 8.10 -12.53 -3.41
C PRO A 23 6.71 -12.38 -2.76
N VAL A 24 6.66 -12.39 -1.42
CA VAL A 24 5.43 -12.42 -0.61
C VAL A 24 5.46 -11.43 0.56
N ALA A 25 6.30 -10.39 0.51
CA ALA A 25 6.20 -9.32 1.51
C ALA A 25 4.94 -8.48 1.27
N ASP A 26 4.17 -8.24 2.32
CA ASP A 26 2.91 -7.48 2.23
C ASP A 26 3.13 -5.96 2.07
N CYS A 27 4.25 -5.43 2.56
CA CYS A 27 4.61 -4.02 2.45
C CYS A 27 6.12 -3.83 2.18
N ALA A 28 6.45 -2.66 1.62
CA ALA A 28 7.82 -2.20 1.45
C ALA A 28 8.21 -1.25 2.59
N VAL A 29 9.48 -1.29 2.99
CA VAL A 29 10.04 -0.42 4.04
C VAL A 29 11.38 0.15 3.59
N THR A 30 11.54 1.47 3.68
CA THR A 30 12.79 2.19 3.45
C THR A 30 13.24 2.88 4.74
N ALA A 31 14.55 3.06 4.90
CA ALA A 31 15.12 3.86 5.96
C ALA A 31 15.21 5.34 5.52
N SER A 32 14.99 6.26 6.46
CA SER A 32 15.11 7.71 6.18
C SER A 32 16.57 8.17 6.06
N ALA A 33 17.54 7.36 6.51
CA ALA A 33 18.97 7.63 6.45
C ALA A 33 19.79 6.33 6.40
N LEU A 34 21.06 6.41 6.00
CA LEU A 34 21.98 5.27 5.98
C LEU A 34 22.53 4.90 7.36
N ILE A 35 22.64 5.88 8.26
CA ILE A 35 23.17 5.71 9.61
C ILE A 35 22.25 6.38 10.64
N PRO A 36 22.21 5.87 11.87
CA PRO A 36 21.52 6.55 12.97
C PRO A 36 22.10 7.94 13.18
N VAL A 37 21.21 8.93 13.34
CA VAL A 37 21.59 10.30 13.69
C VAL A 37 21.50 10.45 15.22
N ASP A 38 22.59 10.90 15.84
CA ASP A 38 22.64 11.23 17.28
C ASP A 38 22.22 10.09 18.23
N GLY A 39 22.53 8.83 17.88
CA GLY A 39 22.22 7.66 18.71
C GLY A 39 20.72 7.30 18.81
N LYS A 40 19.87 7.91 17.98
CA LYS A 40 18.44 7.61 17.93
C LYS A 40 18.16 6.32 17.13
N PRO A 41 17.04 5.62 17.38
CA PRO A 41 16.60 4.52 16.53
C PRO A 41 16.45 4.95 15.07
N MET A 42 16.73 4.03 14.15
CA MET A 42 16.49 4.24 12.71
C MET A 42 14.99 4.45 12.44
N THR A 43 14.67 5.47 11.67
CA THR A 43 13.31 5.75 11.17
C THR A 43 13.20 5.43 9.69
N GLY A 44 11.99 5.43 9.16
CA GLY A 44 11.74 5.05 7.78
C GLY A 44 10.33 5.32 7.30
N GLU A 45 10.10 4.95 6.06
CA GLU A 45 8.82 5.04 5.38
C GLU A 45 8.32 3.63 5.05
N ALA A 46 7.01 3.44 5.10
CA ALA A 46 6.37 2.17 4.73
C ALA A 46 5.32 2.41 3.64
N MET A 47 5.22 1.46 2.72
CA MET A 47 4.30 1.51 1.58
C MET A 47 3.57 0.17 1.45
N SER A 48 2.26 0.24 1.24
CA SER A 48 1.42 -0.90 0.89
C SER A 48 0.41 -0.50 -0.19
N MET A 49 -0.24 -1.50 -0.76
CA MET A 49 -1.34 -1.31 -1.70
C MET A 49 -2.50 -2.22 -1.30
N GLY A 50 -3.71 -1.80 -1.65
CA GLY A 50 -4.92 -2.60 -1.53
C GLY A 50 -5.82 -2.33 -2.72
N GLU A 51 -6.39 -3.39 -3.28
CA GLU A 51 -7.33 -3.30 -4.39
C GLU A 51 -8.28 -4.50 -4.41
N ARG A 52 -9.56 -4.22 -4.69
CA ARG A 52 -10.56 -5.29 -4.81
C ARG A 52 -11.57 -5.03 -5.92
N THR A 53 -11.07 -4.58 -7.07
CA THR A 53 -11.83 -4.21 -8.27
C THR A 53 -12.94 -5.20 -8.65
N PRO A 54 -12.75 -6.54 -8.63
CA PRO A 54 -13.84 -7.47 -8.96
C PRO A 54 -15.08 -7.37 -8.05
N VAL A 55 -14.93 -6.92 -6.81
CA VAL A 55 -16.06 -6.72 -5.89
C VAL A 55 -16.95 -5.57 -6.35
N ALA A 56 -16.43 -4.61 -7.13
CA ALA A 56 -17.20 -3.48 -7.63
C ALA A 56 -18.37 -3.92 -8.53
N LEU A 57 -18.25 -5.06 -9.21
CA LEU A 57 -19.33 -5.65 -10.03
C LEU A 57 -20.59 -6.01 -9.20
N ILE A 58 -20.44 -6.23 -7.90
CA ILE A 58 -21.50 -6.61 -6.98
C ILE A 58 -21.86 -5.44 -6.05
N ASN A 59 -20.83 -4.78 -5.49
CA ASN A 59 -20.98 -3.68 -4.56
C ASN A 59 -19.78 -2.71 -4.66
N PRO A 60 -19.91 -1.61 -5.41
CA PRO A 60 -18.86 -0.60 -5.58
C PRO A 60 -18.34 -0.03 -4.26
N ALA A 61 -19.24 0.34 -3.34
CA ALA A 61 -18.86 0.88 -2.03
C ALA A 61 -18.08 -0.14 -1.18
N ALA A 62 -18.43 -1.43 -1.26
CA ALA A 62 -17.69 -2.49 -0.58
C ALA A 62 -16.30 -2.69 -1.18
N SER A 63 -16.16 -2.58 -2.51
CA SER A 63 -14.86 -2.62 -3.18
C SER A 63 -13.91 -1.55 -2.64
N ALA A 64 -14.38 -0.30 -2.55
CA ALA A 64 -13.58 0.81 -2.00
C ALA A 64 -13.18 0.58 -0.54
N ARG A 65 -14.12 0.15 0.32
CA ARG A 65 -13.82 -0.19 1.72
C ARG A 65 -12.81 -1.32 1.86
N LEU A 66 -12.92 -2.36 1.02
CA LEU A 66 -11.98 -3.48 1.02
C LEU A 66 -10.59 -3.06 0.53
N ALA A 67 -10.49 -2.16 -0.45
CA ALA A 67 -9.21 -1.62 -0.90
C ALA A 67 -8.48 -0.87 0.23
N VAL A 68 -9.20 -0.01 0.97
CA VAL A 68 -8.65 0.69 2.15
C VAL A 68 -8.26 -0.32 3.23
N ALA A 69 -9.12 -1.29 3.53
CA ALA A 69 -8.86 -2.31 4.54
C ALA A 69 -7.61 -3.15 4.19
N GLU A 70 -7.49 -3.59 2.94
CA GLU A 70 -6.34 -4.37 2.48
C GLU A 70 -5.03 -3.58 2.56
N ALA A 71 -5.04 -2.30 2.16
CA ALA A 71 -3.85 -1.45 2.30
C ALA A 71 -3.40 -1.34 3.77
N ILE A 72 -4.35 -1.18 4.70
CA ILE A 72 -4.08 -1.13 6.14
C ILE A 72 -3.59 -2.50 6.66
N THR A 73 -4.22 -3.61 6.27
CA THR A 73 -3.78 -4.93 6.75
C THR A 73 -2.41 -5.30 6.20
N ASN A 74 -2.08 -4.91 4.97
CA ASN A 74 -0.78 -5.15 4.35
C ASN A 74 0.35 -4.36 5.03
N ILE A 75 0.08 -3.13 5.47
CA ILE A 75 1.09 -2.30 6.17
C ILE A 75 1.13 -2.53 7.68
N ALA A 76 0.19 -3.30 8.25
CA ALA A 76 0.09 -3.53 9.70
C ALA A 76 1.32 -4.21 10.32
N GLY A 77 2.13 -4.90 9.51
CA GLY A 77 3.41 -5.48 9.95
C GLY A 77 4.55 -4.46 10.11
N ALA A 78 4.38 -3.23 9.62
CA ALA A 78 5.33 -2.15 9.80
C ALA A 78 5.14 -1.44 11.15
N ASN A 79 6.24 -1.01 11.77
CA ASN A 79 6.20 -0.30 13.05
C ASN A 79 5.78 1.17 12.84
N ILE A 80 4.47 1.42 12.82
CA ILE A 80 3.86 2.75 12.67
C ILE A 80 3.24 3.15 14.01
N ALA A 81 3.52 4.36 14.49
CA ALA A 81 3.14 4.78 15.84
C ALA A 81 1.63 5.02 15.99
N LYS A 82 0.99 5.65 15.00
CA LYS A 82 -0.45 5.93 15.00
C LYS A 82 -1.05 5.66 13.63
N LEU A 83 -2.30 5.21 13.60
CA LEU A 83 -3.04 5.05 12.35
C LEU A 83 -3.15 6.37 11.55
N SER A 84 -3.18 7.51 12.25
CA SER A 84 -3.18 8.85 11.65
C SER A 84 -1.90 9.19 10.88
N ASP A 85 -0.81 8.44 11.09
CA ASP A 85 0.45 8.62 10.37
C ASP A 85 0.40 7.98 8.97
N ILE A 86 -0.66 7.20 8.67
CA ILE A 86 -0.90 6.61 7.36
C ILE A 86 -1.64 7.62 6.47
N THR A 87 -1.02 7.94 5.34
CA THR A 87 -1.64 8.75 4.27
C THR A 87 -1.96 7.88 3.07
N LEU A 88 -3.16 8.00 2.51
CA LEU A 88 -3.61 7.20 1.37
C LEU A 88 -3.60 8.01 0.08
N SER A 89 -3.12 7.40 -1.00
CA SER A 89 -3.36 7.86 -2.36
C SER A 89 -4.51 7.04 -2.96
N ALA A 90 -5.65 7.68 -3.20
CA ALA A 90 -6.78 7.05 -3.85
C ALA A 90 -6.73 7.31 -5.36
N ASN A 91 -6.53 6.25 -6.14
CA ASN A 91 -6.51 6.29 -7.60
C ASN A 91 -7.78 5.61 -8.13
N TRP A 92 -8.65 6.39 -8.77
CA TRP A 92 -10.00 5.96 -9.19
C TRP A 92 -10.08 5.68 -10.69
N MET A 93 -10.33 4.42 -11.04
CA MET A 93 -10.47 3.97 -12.42
C MET A 93 -11.92 3.56 -12.65
N ALA A 94 -12.57 4.13 -13.67
CA ALA A 94 -13.94 3.80 -14.08
C ALA A 94 -14.08 3.97 -15.60
N ALA A 95 -15.02 3.24 -16.19
CA ALA A 95 -15.43 3.43 -17.59
C ALA A 95 -16.48 4.54 -17.67
N CYS A 96 -16.05 5.79 -17.54
CA CYS A 96 -16.97 6.93 -17.46
C CYS A 96 -17.88 7.07 -18.69
N GLY A 97 -19.14 7.43 -18.46
CA GLY A 97 -20.16 7.59 -19.51
C GLY A 97 -21.00 6.33 -19.77
N GLU A 98 -20.78 5.26 -19.02
CA GLU A 98 -21.74 4.17 -18.88
C GLU A 98 -22.63 4.45 -17.66
N ASP A 99 -23.96 4.51 -17.87
CA ASP A 99 -24.94 4.97 -16.87
C ASP A 99 -24.80 4.33 -15.47
N LYS A 100 -24.32 3.08 -15.41
CA LYS A 100 -24.14 2.34 -14.14
C LYS A 100 -22.81 2.60 -13.47
N GLU A 101 -21.75 2.83 -14.25
CA GLU A 101 -20.39 2.99 -13.74
C GLU A 101 -20.17 4.38 -13.13
N ASP A 102 -20.84 5.40 -13.66
CA ASP A 102 -20.81 6.76 -13.09
C ASP A 102 -21.45 6.78 -11.68
N GLN A 103 -22.59 6.10 -11.50
CA GLN A 103 -23.23 5.95 -10.19
C GLN A 103 -22.38 5.09 -9.26
N ALA A 104 -21.82 3.99 -9.76
CA ALA A 104 -20.94 3.11 -8.99
C ALA A 104 -19.70 3.84 -8.46
N LEU A 105 -19.10 4.70 -9.29
CA LEU A 105 -17.98 5.55 -8.88
C LEU A 105 -18.40 6.53 -7.78
N PHE A 106 -19.55 7.19 -7.94
CA PHE A 106 -20.08 8.09 -6.92
C PHE A 106 -20.31 7.38 -5.58
N ASP A 107 -20.99 6.22 -5.61
CA ASP A 107 -21.28 5.40 -4.42
C ASP A 107 -20.03 4.84 -3.75
N ALA A 108 -18.93 4.70 -4.49
CA ALA A 108 -17.65 4.22 -3.96
C ALA A 108 -16.83 5.33 -3.26
N VAL A 109 -17.04 6.59 -3.66
CA VAL A 109 -16.34 7.76 -3.11
C VAL A 109 -17.09 8.39 -1.94
N TYR A 110 -18.43 8.41 -1.99
CA TYR A 110 -19.31 9.04 -1.01
C TYR A 110 -19.37 8.27 0.32
#